data_AF-A0A957A6Y0-F1
#
_entry.id   AF-A0A957A6Y0-F1
#
_cell.length_a   1.000
_cell.length_b   1.000
_cell.length_c   1.000
_cell.angle_alpha   90.00
_cell.angle_beta   90.00
_cell.angle_gamma   90.00
#
_symmetry.space_group_name_H-M   'P 1'
#
loop_
_entity.id
_entity.type
_entity.pdbx_description
1 polymer ?
#
loop_
_entity_poly.entity_id
_entity_poly.type
_entity_poly.pdbx_seq_one_letter_code
_entity_poly.pdbx_strand_id
1 'polypeptide(L)'
;MPSPAHPPFTGQFIFEVDGVRVGAFTEVSGLQVEVDTSEEIKEGGQNEYVHRLPGRLKWSNLVLKRGTTDNNLFDWFKASSGEGFEANRARLERTTAALSMVNGMGEVVRTWVFYDAFPVKWSGPKFAATSSELATEELEVAHHGFRVDD
;
A
#
# COMPACT_ATOMS: atom_id res chain seq x y z
N MET A 1 9.44 3.29 33.33
CA MET A 1 9.76 2.09 32.55
C MET A 1 8.79 2.04 31.38
N PRO A 2 9.20 1.81 30.13
CA PRO A 2 8.22 1.55 29.09
C PRO A 2 7.52 0.23 29.45
N SER A 3 6.20 0.28 29.53
CA SER A 3 5.32 -0.89 29.72
C SER A 3 5.65 -1.95 28.66
N PRO A 4 5.52 -3.27 28.95
CA PRO A 4 5.59 -4.27 27.89
C PRO A 4 4.52 -3.91 26.86
N ALA A 5 4.94 -3.63 25.62
CA ALA A 5 4.04 -3.28 24.54
C ALA A 5 3.17 -4.50 24.20
N HIS A 6 2.03 -4.64 24.88
CA HIS A 6 0.95 -5.47 24.36
C HIS A 6 0.60 -4.95 22.97
N PRO A 7 0.48 -5.80 21.93
CA PRO A 7 0.13 -5.32 20.61
C PRO A 7 -1.25 -4.62 20.68
N PRO A 8 -1.34 -3.30 20.49
CA PRO A 8 -2.57 -2.56 20.76
C PRO A 8 -3.49 -2.54 19.52
N PHE A 9 -3.37 -3.51 18.61
CA PHE A 9 -3.94 -3.37 17.26
C PHE A 9 -5.34 -3.97 17.18
N THR A 10 -6.25 -3.23 16.55
CA THR A 10 -7.60 -3.68 16.19
C THR A 10 -7.73 -4.05 14.71
N GLY A 11 -6.62 -4.08 13.96
CA GLY A 11 -6.63 -4.56 12.57
C GLY A 11 -7.38 -3.64 11.59
N GLN A 12 -7.49 -2.34 11.91
CA GLN A 12 -8.02 -1.34 11.00
C GLN A 12 -6.90 -0.44 10.49
N PHE A 13 -6.92 -0.19 9.18
CA PHE A 13 -5.98 0.67 8.49
C PHE A 13 -6.75 1.75 7.73
N ILE A 14 -6.41 3.01 7.92
CA ILE A 14 -7.05 4.14 7.24
C ILE A 14 -6.14 4.56 6.10
N PHE A 15 -6.67 4.60 4.88
CA PHE A 15 -5.95 5.09 3.70
C PHE A 15 -6.51 6.43 3.28
N GLU A 16 -5.62 7.39 3.07
CA GLU A 16 -5.92 8.77 2.70
C GLU A 16 -5.08 9.17 1.50
N VAL A 17 -5.64 10.02 0.65
CA VAL A 17 -4.98 10.58 -0.53
C VAL A 17 -5.18 12.08 -0.50
N ASP A 18 -4.10 12.84 -0.48
CA ASP A 18 -4.09 14.31 -0.36
C ASP A 18 -4.98 14.83 0.78
N GLY A 19 -5.01 14.11 1.91
CA GLY A 19 -5.81 14.43 3.10
C GLY A 19 -7.28 14.03 3.02
N VAL A 20 -7.73 13.43 1.91
CA VAL A 20 -9.08 12.89 1.75
C VAL A 20 -9.08 11.40 2.06
N ARG A 21 -9.92 10.99 3.01
CA ARG A 21 -10.06 9.57 3.37
C ARG A 21 -10.71 8.78 2.24
N VAL A 22 -9.95 7.86 1.65
CA VAL A 22 -10.43 6.94 0.61
C VAL A 22 -11.19 5.78 1.24
N GLY A 23 -10.70 5.25 2.37
CA GLY A 23 -11.37 4.13 3.02
C GLY A 23 -10.68 3.61 4.28
N ALA A 24 -11.36 2.68 4.95
CA ALA A 24 -10.76 1.82 5.97
C ALA A 24 -10.64 0.39 5.43
N PHE A 25 -9.52 -0.24 5.76
CA PHE A 25 -9.10 -1.55 5.27
C PHE A 25 -8.82 -2.48 6.44
N THR A 26 -9.04 -3.77 6.19
CA THR A 26 -8.85 -4.85 7.16
C THR A 26 -7.56 -5.61 6.90
N GLU A 27 -7.06 -5.58 5.67
CA GLU A 27 -5.80 -6.21 5.29
C GLU A 27 -4.99 -5.25 4.43
N VAL A 28 -3.71 -5.14 4.75
CA VAL A 28 -2.72 -4.40 3.98
C VAL A 28 -1.50 -5.27 3.77
N SER A 29 -1.01 -5.31 2.54
CA SER A 29 0.26 -5.95 2.19
C SER A 29 1.06 -5.07 1.23
N GLY A 30 2.33 -5.40 1.00
CA GLY A 30 3.19 -4.63 0.11
C GLY A 30 3.97 -3.49 0.77
N LEU A 31 3.87 -3.32 2.10
CA LEU A 31 4.77 -2.48 2.88
C LEU A 31 6.18 -3.09 2.94
N GLN A 32 6.89 -3.05 1.81
CA GLN A 32 8.18 -3.68 1.64
C GLN A 32 9.09 -2.82 0.77
N VAL A 33 10.35 -2.73 1.19
CA VAL A 33 11.44 -2.15 0.41
C VAL A 33 12.60 -3.13 0.38
N GLU A 34 13.17 -3.34 -0.81
CA GLU A 34 14.32 -4.20 -1.03
C GLU A 34 15.42 -3.43 -1.74
N VAL A 35 16.68 -3.56 -1.29
CA VAL A 35 17.84 -3.06 -2.03
C VAL A 35 18.23 -4.12 -3.04
N ASP A 36 18.24 -3.77 -4.33
CA ASP A 36 18.74 -4.68 -5.37
C ASP A 36 20.23 -4.95 -5.13
N THR A 37 20.62 -6.21 -4.94
CA THR A 37 22.03 -6.61 -4.78
C THR A 37 22.46 -7.62 -5.85
N SER A 38 21.88 -7.56 -7.05
CA SER A 38 22.16 -8.48 -8.15
C SER A 38 23.59 -8.36 -8.70
N GLU A 39 24.24 -7.22 -8.54
CA GLU A 39 25.63 -7.00 -8.95
C GLU A 39 26.60 -7.54 -7.89
N GLU A 40 27.34 -8.59 -8.26
CA GLU A 40 28.30 -9.28 -7.40
C GLU A 40 29.72 -9.20 -7.97
N ILE A 41 30.70 -8.79 -7.15
CA ILE A 41 32.11 -8.75 -7.52
C ILE A 41 32.87 -9.87 -6.81
N LYS A 42 33.51 -10.73 -7.61
CA LYS A 42 34.43 -11.77 -7.13
C LYS A 42 35.86 -11.24 -7.19
N GLU A 43 36.49 -11.12 -6.03
CA GLU A 43 37.87 -10.68 -5.90
C GLU A 43 38.81 -11.88 -5.92
N GLY A 44 39.84 -11.84 -6.76
CA GLY A 44 40.86 -12.88 -6.81
C GLY A 44 41.67 -12.93 -5.52
N GLY A 45 41.80 -14.11 -4.93
CA GLY A 45 42.51 -14.31 -3.65
C GLY A 45 41.60 -14.20 -2.43
N GLN A 46 40.35 -13.73 -2.58
CA GLN A 46 39.32 -13.79 -1.56
C GLN A 46 38.35 -14.94 -1.86
N ASN A 47 38.38 -15.98 -1.02
CA ASN A 47 37.55 -17.18 -1.18
C ASN A 47 36.45 -17.30 -0.11
N GLU A 48 36.41 -16.40 0.87
CA GLU A 48 35.45 -16.46 1.99
C GLU A 48 34.09 -15.85 1.65
N TYR A 49 34.05 -14.81 0.80
CA TYR A 49 32.81 -14.13 0.44
C TYR A 49 32.88 -13.48 -0.94
N VAL A 50 31.72 -13.07 -1.43
CA VAL A 50 31.54 -12.28 -2.66
C VAL A 50 31.05 -10.89 -2.27
N HIS A 51 31.59 -9.85 -2.91
CA HIS A 51 31.16 -8.48 -2.65
C HIS A 51 29.81 -8.23 -3.32
N ARG A 52 28.80 -7.80 -2.56
CA ARG A 52 27.48 -7.43 -3.09
C ARG A 52 27.37 -5.91 -3.17
N LEU A 53 27.10 -5.39 -4.36
CA LEU A 53 26.95 -3.95 -4.56
C LEU A 53 25.50 -3.52 -4.34
N PRO A 54 25.25 -2.45 -3.56
CA PRO A 54 23.91 -1.91 -3.41
C PRO A 54 23.46 -1.20 -4.70
N GLY A 55 22.40 -1.71 -5.29
CA GLY A 55 21.71 -1.17 -6.45
C GLY A 55 20.50 -0.31 -6.08
N ARG A 56 19.46 -0.34 -6.93
CA ARG A 56 18.25 0.48 -6.75
C ARG A 56 17.32 -0.10 -5.68
N LEU A 57 16.56 0.77 -5.03
CA LEU A 57 15.46 0.35 -4.15
C LEU A 57 14.28 -0.15 -4.99
N LYS A 58 13.79 -1.35 -4.68
CA LYS A 58 12.55 -1.92 -5.20
C LYS A 58 11.47 -1.73 -4.16
N TRP A 59 10.40 -1.03 -4.54
CA TRP A 59 9.24 -0.77 -3.71
C TRP A 59 8.09 -1.64 -4.22
N SER A 60 7.54 -2.48 -3.36
CA SER A 60 6.39 -3.32 -3.72
C SER A 60 5.11 -2.48 -3.79
N ASN A 61 4.19 -2.84 -4.67
CA ASN A 61 2.87 -2.21 -4.71
C ASN A 61 2.12 -2.45 -3.39
N LEU A 62 1.44 -1.44 -2.90
CA LEU A 62 0.57 -1.52 -1.74
C LEU A 62 -0.75 -2.18 -2.15
N VAL A 63 -1.13 -3.27 -1.47
CA VAL A 63 -2.40 -3.96 -1.72
C VAL A 63 -3.28 -3.81 -0.49
N LEU A 64 -4.43 -3.19 -0.68
CA LEU A 64 -5.40 -2.83 0.35
C LEU A 64 -6.68 -3.64 0.13
N LYS A 65 -7.13 -4.40 1.13
CA LYS A 65 -8.39 -5.15 1.07
C LYS A 65 -9.35 -4.78 2.18
N ARG A 66 -10.63 -4.75 1.84
CA ARG A 66 -11.73 -4.44 2.75
C ARG A 66 -13.01 -5.16 2.36
N GLY A 67 -13.94 -5.32 3.30
CA GLY A 67 -15.32 -5.65 2.95
C GLY A 67 -15.97 -4.51 2.15
N THR A 68 -16.90 -4.84 1.27
CA THR A 68 -17.72 -3.85 0.56
C THR A 68 -18.51 -3.04 1.59
N THR A 69 -18.48 -1.71 1.46
CA THR A 69 -19.22 -0.77 2.31
C THR A 69 -20.00 0.21 1.45
N ASP A 70 -20.80 1.08 2.07
CA ASP A 70 -21.60 2.09 1.35
C ASP A 70 -20.75 3.14 0.61
N ASN A 71 -19.47 3.30 0.98
CA ASN A 71 -18.56 4.18 0.24
C ASN A 71 -17.93 3.44 -0.95
N ASN A 72 -17.75 4.15 -2.06
CA ASN A 72 -17.29 3.54 -3.29
C ASN A 72 -15.77 3.62 -3.41
N LEU A 73 -15.06 2.50 -3.18
CA LEU A 73 -13.61 2.42 -3.34
C LEU A 73 -13.18 2.76 -4.78
N PHE A 74 -14.05 2.47 -5.74
CA PHE A 74 -13.82 2.74 -7.14
C PHE A 74 -13.79 4.23 -7.47
N ASP A 75 -14.25 5.13 -6.58
CA ASP A 75 -14.26 6.57 -6.84
C ASP A 75 -12.86 7.13 -7.11
N TRP A 76 -11.87 6.73 -6.34
CA TRP A 76 -10.49 7.13 -6.59
C TRP A 76 -9.92 6.47 -7.86
N PHE A 77 -10.31 5.23 -8.13
CA PHE A 77 -9.90 4.53 -9.36
C PHE A 77 -10.52 5.13 -10.63
N LYS A 78 -11.71 5.74 -10.56
CA LYS A 78 -12.37 6.41 -11.70
C LYS A 78 -11.55 7.56 -12.26
N ALA A 79 -10.80 8.29 -11.43
CA ALA A 79 -9.90 9.35 -11.92
C ALA A 79 -8.80 8.80 -12.86
N SER A 80 -8.50 7.50 -12.72
CA SER A 80 -7.48 6.77 -13.48
C SER A 80 -8.08 5.82 -14.52
N SER A 81 -9.40 5.84 -14.77
CA SER A 81 -10.06 4.95 -15.73
C SER A 81 -11.21 5.60 -16.50
N GLY A 82 -11.50 5.10 -17.70
CA GLY A 82 -12.60 5.58 -18.53
C GLY A 82 -12.58 7.08 -18.78
N GLU A 83 -13.72 7.74 -18.58
CA GLU A 83 -13.91 9.17 -18.78
C GLU A 83 -12.97 10.04 -17.93
N GLY A 84 -12.62 9.60 -16.71
CA GLY A 84 -11.69 10.33 -15.84
C GLY A 84 -10.26 10.34 -16.40
N PHE A 85 -9.82 9.21 -16.97
CA PHE A 85 -8.51 9.13 -17.62
C PHE A 85 -8.45 9.98 -18.90
N GLU A 86 -9.52 9.99 -19.69
CA GLU A 86 -9.63 10.83 -20.88
C GLU A 86 -9.65 12.32 -20.52
N ALA A 87 -10.40 12.71 -19.49
CA ALA A 87 -10.45 14.07 -18.97
C ALA A 87 -9.07 14.55 -18.49
N ASN A 88 -8.29 13.65 -17.89
CA ASN A 88 -6.91 13.89 -17.47
C ASN A 88 -5.87 13.76 -18.60
N ARG A 89 -6.30 13.82 -19.86
CA ARG A 89 -5.44 13.73 -21.06
C ARG A 89 -4.59 12.47 -21.08
N ALA A 90 -5.18 11.34 -20.69
CA ALA A 90 -4.52 10.05 -20.60
C ALA A 90 -3.29 10.05 -19.68
N ARG A 91 -3.35 10.80 -18.57
CA ARG A 91 -2.32 10.83 -17.54
C ARG A 91 -2.88 10.33 -16.22
N LEU A 92 -2.10 9.49 -15.55
CA LEU A 92 -2.35 9.12 -14.16
C LEU A 92 -1.89 10.27 -13.27
N GLU A 93 -2.80 10.75 -12.43
CA GLU A 93 -2.47 11.73 -11.41
C GLU A 93 -1.69 11.07 -10.28
N ARG A 94 -0.57 11.69 -9.92
CA ARG A 94 0.31 11.25 -8.83
C ARG A 94 -0.01 12.08 -7.60
N THR A 95 -0.28 11.40 -6.51
CA THR A 95 -0.80 12.00 -5.28
C THR A 95 0.05 11.61 -4.09
N THR A 96 -0.04 12.36 -2.99
CA THR A 96 0.57 11.93 -1.73
C THR A 96 -0.45 11.09 -0.97
N ALA A 97 -0.12 9.82 -0.74
CA ALA A 97 -0.99 8.93 0.01
C ALA A 97 -0.44 8.66 1.42
N ALA A 98 -1.33 8.40 2.36
CA ALA A 98 -0.99 8.03 3.73
C ALA A 98 -1.77 6.79 4.14
N LEU A 99 -1.08 5.86 4.80
CA LEU A 99 -1.70 4.71 5.46
C LEU A 99 -1.45 4.83 6.96
N SER A 100 -2.52 4.89 7.74
CA SER A 100 -2.47 4.99 9.19
C SER A 100 -3.00 3.72 9.83
N MET A 101 -2.19 3.11 10.70
CA MET A 101 -2.62 2.00 11.55
C MET A 101 -3.24 2.56 12.82
N VAL A 102 -4.44 2.09 13.17
CA VAL A 102 -5.16 2.53 14.39
C VAL A 102 -5.22 1.45 15.46
N ASN A 103 -5.19 1.87 16.72
CA ASN A 103 -5.38 1.00 17.88
C ASN A 103 -6.87 0.77 18.21
N GLY A 104 -7.13 -0.07 19.20
CA GLY A 104 -8.50 -0.36 19.66
C GLY A 104 -9.26 0.80 20.28
N MET A 105 -8.58 1.92 20.56
CA MET A 105 -9.19 3.17 21.03
C MET A 105 -9.45 4.15 19.87
N GLY A 106 -9.09 3.79 18.63
CA GLY A 106 -9.23 4.63 17.45
C GLY A 106 -8.08 5.64 17.26
N GLU A 107 -7.00 5.53 18.04
CA GLU A 107 -5.85 6.42 17.95
C GLU A 107 -4.86 5.90 16.90
N VAL A 108 -4.25 6.82 16.14
CA VAL A 108 -3.20 6.49 15.18
C VAL A 108 -1.95 6.06 15.92
N VAL A 109 -1.46 4.86 15.61
CA VAL A 109 -0.23 4.28 16.18
C VAL A 109 0.97 4.55 15.31
N ARG A 110 0.77 4.53 13.99
CA ARG A 110 1.83 4.68 12.99
C ARG A 110 1.26 5.07 11.65
N THR A 111 1.96 5.94 10.94
CA THR A 111 1.59 6.35 9.58
C THR A 111 2.74 6.10 8.61
N TRP A 112 2.40 5.57 7.43
CA TRP A 112 3.30 5.46 6.29
C TRP A 112 2.86 6.45 5.23
N VAL A 113 3.77 7.31 4.79
CA VAL A 113 3.50 8.31 3.74
C VAL A 113 4.16 7.86 2.45
N PHE A 114 3.37 7.71 1.39
CA PHE A 114 3.77 7.24 0.07
C PHE A 114 3.86 8.41 -0.91
N TYR A 115 4.95 8.42 -1.67
CA TYR A 115 5.22 9.45 -2.66
C TYR A 115 4.75 9.03 -4.05
N ASP A 116 4.19 9.98 -4.81
CA ASP A 116 3.72 9.77 -6.17
C ASP A 116 2.82 8.53 -6.32
N ALA A 117 1.89 8.35 -5.38
CA ALA A 117 0.99 7.22 -5.35
C ALA A 117 -0.11 7.35 -6.41
N PHE A 118 -0.44 6.25 -7.06
CA PHE A 118 -1.54 6.15 -8.02
C PHE A 118 -2.12 4.73 -8.04
N PRO A 119 -3.44 4.58 -8.28
CA PRO A 119 -4.06 3.28 -8.32
C PRO A 119 -3.67 2.55 -9.62
N VAL A 120 -3.36 1.25 -9.52
CA VAL A 120 -2.99 0.41 -10.67
C VAL A 120 -3.97 -0.72 -10.94
N LYS A 121 -4.72 -1.15 -9.93
CA LYS A 121 -5.75 -2.18 -10.08
C LYS A 121 -6.83 -2.02 -9.01
N TRP A 122 -8.08 -2.23 -9.41
CA TRP A 122 -9.20 -2.44 -8.49
C TRP A 122 -9.86 -3.78 -8.83
N SER A 123 -10.20 -4.57 -7.82
CA SER A 123 -10.96 -5.81 -7.95
C SER A 123 -12.17 -5.77 -7.03
N GLY A 124 -13.36 -5.85 -7.63
CA GLY A 124 -14.61 -5.90 -6.90
C GLY A 124 -14.90 -7.27 -6.29
N PRO A 125 -15.98 -7.35 -5.49
CA PRO A 125 -16.42 -8.60 -4.88
C PRO A 125 -16.83 -9.64 -5.93
N LYS A 126 -16.54 -10.90 -5.62
CA LYS A 126 -17.03 -12.04 -6.38
C LYS A 126 -18.41 -12.43 -5.86
N PHE A 127 -19.43 -12.30 -6.71
CA PHE A 127 -20.78 -12.70 -6.37
C PHE A 127 -21.08 -14.10 -6.90
N ALA A 128 -21.50 -15.00 -6.01
CA ALA A 128 -22.07 -16.28 -6.36
C ALA A 128 -23.30 -16.50 -5.49
N ALA A 129 -24.44 -16.81 -6.10
CA ALA A 129 -25.73 -16.94 -5.40
C ALA A 129 -25.73 -18.02 -4.29
N THR A 130 -24.78 -18.96 -4.34
CA THR A 130 -24.61 -20.05 -3.37
C THR A 130 -23.48 -19.80 -2.36
N SER A 131 -22.71 -18.72 -2.52
CA SER A 131 -21.58 -18.42 -1.64
C SER A 131 -22.00 -17.57 -0.45
N SER A 132 -21.48 -17.90 0.73
CA SER A 132 -21.59 -17.10 1.96
C SER A 132 -20.33 -16.28 2.25
N GLU A 133 -19.43 -16.15 1.27
CA GLU A 133 -18.22 -15.34 1.39
C GLU A 133 -18.54 -13.85 1.53
N LEU A 134 -17.75 -13.15 2.34
CA LEU A 134 -17.86 -11.70 2.47
C LEU A 134 -17.50 -11.03 1.15
N ALA A 135 -18.39 -10.17 0.66
CA ALA A 135 -18.10 -9.28 -0.46
C ALA A 135 -16.87 -8.43 -0.13
N THR A 136 -15.75 -8.70 -0.82
CA THR A 136 -14.44 -8.10 -0.54
C THR A 136 -13.98 -7.31 -1.76
N GLU A 137 -13.48 -6.10 -1.53
CA GLU A 137 -12.84 -5.25 -2.52
C GLU A 137 -11.32 -5.21 -2.29
N GLU A 138 -10.56 -5.15 -3.37
CA GLU A 138 -9.11 -5.00 -3.37
C GLU A 138 -8.70 -3.79 -4.21
N LEU A 139 -7.80 -2.97 -3.69
CA LEU A 139 -7.18 -1.84 -4.37
C LEU A 139 -5.66 -2.01 -4.32
N GLU A 140 -5.01 -1.96 -5.48
CA GLU A 140 -3.56 -1.99 -5.62
C GLU A 140 -3.06 -0.60 -6.02
N VAL A 141 -2.03 -0.14 -5.32
CA VAL A 141 -1.45 1.20 -5.45
C VAL A 141 0.04 1.10 -5.69
N ALA A 142 0.50 1.70 -6.79
CA ALA A 142 1.92 1.88 -7.04
C ALA A 142 2.38 3.24 -6.50
N HIS A 143 3.64 3.32 -6.07
CA HIS A 143 4.23 4.52 -5.49
C HIS A 143 5.76 4.53 -5.73
N HIS A 144 6.40 5.68 -5.51
CA HIS A 144 7.86 5.86 -5.67
C HIS A 144 8.62 5.81 -4.34
N GLY A 145 8.15 4.97 -3.43
CA GLY A 145 8.67 4.82 -2.07
C GLY A 145 7.80 5.42 -0.98
N PHE A 146 8.16 5.12 0.27
CA PHE A 146 7.46 5.61 1.44
C PHE A 146 8.43 5.93 2.58
N ARG A 147 7.98 6.79 3.50
CA ARG A 147 8.62 7.01 4.80
C ARG A 147 7.65 6.67 5.92
N VAL A 148 8.20 6.46 7.11
CA VAL A 148 7.43 6.28 8.35
C VAL A 148 7.38 7.62 9.07
N ASP A 149 6.17 8.04 9.44
CA ASP A 149 5.92 9.19 10.29
C ASP A 149 5.58 8.66 11.69
N ASP A 150 6.35 9.14 12.68
CA ASP A 150 6.17 8.83 14.11
C ASP A 150 5.20 9.81 14.78
#